data_AF-A0A6E8W9A9-F1
#
_entry.id   AF-A0A6E8W9A9-F1
#
_cell.length_a   1.000
_cell.length_b   1.000
_cell.length_c   1.000
_cell.angle_alpha   90.00
_cell.angle_beta   90.00
_cell.angle_gamma   90.00
#
_symmetry.space_group_name_H-M   'P 1'
#
loop_
_entity.id
_entity.type
_entity.pdbx_description
1 polymer ?
#
loop_
_entity_poly.entity_id
_entity_poly.type
_entity_poly.pdbx_seq_one_letter_code
_entity_poly.pdbx_strand_id
1 'polypeptide(L)'
;MFRVVETELLKLRIDDDCLSRLMECGYGMKECRIALRACSNDVEAAIEFIHSQRETRRANERRSERERQLYRTIGHDASEGGDTLRLKLELVDQLMEMGYPEELAALALKRSANDINGALNELERNGEALQAELLRTVLVDEELQAKLEALGFGGQVAQVALKLTANDYDRATNYLLTNVQNGRYSEGLQRAIDVLERQGSSSSSSSRKGSVSEGTDQQPAAAASDQQPSTSKRTTSTSSDTSADEAKRQERKRKKEMLDLLFKSFSQDIRTTADAHLDLPLDEEMSLLEQYKKLLGME
;
A
#
# COMPACT_ATOMS: atom_id res chain seq x y z
N MET A 1 -26.68 -41.03 -11.21
CA MET A 1 -25.80 -39.84 -11.30
C MET A 1 -25.99 -39.10 -12.63
N PHE A 2 -25.79 -39.71 -13.81
CA PHE A 2 -25.91 -38.97 -15.09
C PHE A 2 -27.26 -38.29 -15.37
N ARG A 3 -28.40 -38.89 -15.00
CA ARG A 3 -29.71 -38.21 -15.08
C ARG A 3 -29.78 -36.93 -14.25
N VAL A 4 -29.09 -36.88 -13.12
CA VAL A 4 -29.02 -35.68 -12.27
C VAL A 4 -28.16 -34.62 -12.97
N VAL A 5 -27.02 -35.04 -13.53
CA VAL A 5 -26.13 -34.17 -14.33
C VAL A 5 -26.85 -33.60 -15.56
N GLU A 6 -27.61 -34.42 -16.30
CA GLU A 6 -28.42 -33.96 -17.43
C GLU A 6 -29.50 -32.96 -17.00
N THR A 7 -30.16 -33.19 -15.87
CA THR A 7 -31.14 -32.23 -15.34
C THR A 7 -30.51 -30.95 -14.82
N GLU A 8 -29.28 -31.01 -14.30
CA GLU A 8 -28.53 -29.82 -13.87
C GLU A 8 -28.00 -29.03 -15.06
N LEU A 9 -27.57 -29.69 -16.14
CA LEU A 9 -27.23 -29.05 -17.41
C LEU A 9 -28.42 -28.35 -18.04
N LEU A 10 -29.60 -28.98 -18.02
CA LEU A 10 -30.81 -28.37 -18.53
C LEU A 10 -31.21 -27.13 -17.73
N LYS A 11 -30.93 -27.09 -16.42
CA LYS A 11 -31.13 -25.90 -15.57
C LYS A 11 -30.07 -24.81 -15.81
N LEU A 12 -28.87 -25.20 -16.26
CA LEU A 12 -27.79 -24.29 -16.63
C LEU A 12 -27.87 -23.81 -18.08
N ARG A 13 -28.84 -24.31 -18.86
CA ARG A 13 -29.10 -23.80 -20.21
C ARG A 13 -29.61 -22.38 -20.13
N ILE A 14 -29.03 -21.53 -20.98
CA ILE A 14 -29.35 -20.12 -21.04
C ILE A 14 -30.33 -19.89 -22.17
N ASP A 15 -31.39 -19.14 -21.90
CA ASP A 15 -32.37 -18.77 -22.92
C ASP A 15 -31.83 -17.59 -23.75
N ASP A 16 -31.69 -17.78 -25.06
CA ASP A 16 -31.19 -16.77 -26.00
C ASP A 16 -32.10 -15.52 -26.06
N ASP A 17 -33.39 -15.68 -25.77
CA ASP A 17 -34.36 -14.59 -25.67
C ASP A 17 -34.12 -13.72 -24.42
N CYS A 18 -33.73 -14.33 -23.29
CA CYS A 18 -33.37 -13.59 -22.08
C CYS A 18 -32.00 -12.91 -22.26
N LEU A 19 -31.08 -13.56 -22.96
CA LEU A 19 -29.77 -13.02 -23.29
C LEU A 19 -29.88 -11.77 -24.19
N SER A 20 -30.69 -11.84 -25.25
CA SER A 20 -30.91 -10.72 -26.16
C SER A 20 -31.53 -9.51 -25.45
N ARG A 21 -32.51 -9.71 -24.56
CA ARG A 21 -33.08 -8.63 -23.73
C ARG A 21 -32.04 -7.93 -22.85
N LEU A 22 -31.16 -8.68 -22.19
CA LEU A 22 -30.08 -8.07 -21.40
C LEU A 22 -29.05 -7.34 -22.27
N MET A 23 -28.78 -7.85 -23.47
CA MET A 23 -27.92 -7.17 -24.43
C MET A 23 -28.54 -5.86 -24.95
N GLU A 24 -29.86 -5.82 -25.15
CA GLU A 24 -30.60 -4.60 -25.48
C GLU A 24 -30.50 -3.55 -24.37
N CYS A 25 -30.44 -3.97 -23.10
CA CYS A 25 -30.15 -3.09 -21.97
C CYS A 25 -28.70 -2.55 -21.94
N GLY A 26 -27.82 -3.02 -22.82
CA GLY A 26 -26.44 -2.54 -22.96
C GLY A 26 -25.40 -3.29 -22.11
N TYR A 27 -25.75 -4.46 -21.56
CA TYR A 27 -24.81 -5.30 -20.82
C TYR A 27 -23.95 -6.15 -21.78
N GLY A 28 -22.72 -6.45 -21.36
CA GLY A 28 -21.80 -7.26 -22.17
C GLY A 28 -22.23 -8.73 -22.21
N MET A 29 -22.06 -9.41 -23.35
CA MET A 29 -22.49 -10.80 -23.54
C MET A 29 -22.02 -11.76 -22.43
N LYS A 30 -20.77 -11.57 -21.94
CA LYS A 30 -20.18 -12.36 -20.85
C LYS A 30 -20.86 -12.11 -19.51
N GLU A 31 -21.14 -10.84 -19.20
CA GLU A 31 -21.83 -10.45 -17.96
C GLU A 31 -23.26 -10.97 -17.96
N CYS A 32 -23.97 -10.86 -19.09
CA CYS A 32 -25.32 -11.41 -19.24
C CYS A 32 -25.34 -12.92 -19.03
N ARG A 33 -24.37 -13.64 -19.60
CA ARG A 33 -24.26 -15.10 -19.48
C ARG A 33 -24.06 -15.54 -18.03
N ILE A 34 -23.12 -14.90 -17.33
CA ILE A 34 -22.83 -15.21 -15.92
C ILE A 34 -24.04 -14.89 -15.04
N ALA A 35 -24.70 -13.75 -15.29
CA ALA A 35 -25.88 -13.34 -14.54
C ALA A 35 -27.07 -14.29 -14.75
N LEU A 36 -27.35 -14.69 -15.99
CA LEU A 36 -28.43 -15.63 -16.30
C LEU A 36 -28.16 -17.03 -15.74
N ARG A 37 -26.88 -17.47 -15.69
CA ARG A 37 -26.49 -18.72 -15.02
C ARG A 37 -26.72 -18.65 -13.52
N ALA A 38 -26.40 -17.53 -12.88
CA ALA A 38 -26.59 -17.33 -11.45
C ALA A 38 -28.08 -17.22 -11.06
N CYS A 39 -28.90 -16.61 -11.93
CA CYS A 39 -30.31 -16.34 -11.69
C CYS A 39 -31.27 -17.31 -12.40
N SER A 40 -30.76 -18.42 -12.94
CA SER A 40 -31.55 -19.46 -13.63
C SER A 40 -32.52 -18.89 -14.68
N ASN A 41 -32.01 -18.05 -15.59
CA ASN A 41 -32.70 -17.40 -16.70
C ASN A 41 -33.74 -16.32 -16.37
N ASP A 42 -33.82 -15.85 -15.13
CA ASP A 42 -34.63 -14.68 -14.79
C ASP A 42 -33.92 -13.37 -15.18
N VAL A 43 -34.57 -12.56 -16.01
CA VAL A 43 -34.04 -11.29 -16.53
C VAL A 43 -33.94 -10.24 -15.42
N GLU A 44 -34.94 -10.16 -14.53
CA GLU A 44 -34.98 -9.13 -13.49
C GLU A 44 -33.90 -9.38 -12.42
N ALA A 45 -33.85 -10.62 -11.91
CA ALA A 45 -32.81 -11.03 -10.98
C ALA A 45 -31.40 -10.94 -11.59
N ALA A 46 -31.24 -11.20 -12.89
CA ALA A 46 -29.96 -11.05 -13.58
C ALA A 46 -29.49 -9.58 -13.63
N ILE A 47 -30.39 -8.62 -13.82
CA ILE A 47 -30.05 -7.18 -13.76
C ILE A 47 -29.57 -6.81 -12.37
N GLU A 48 -30.29 -7.22 -11.32
CA GLU A 48 -29.89 -6.97 -9.93
C GLU A 48 -28.52 -7.59 -9.61
N PHE A 49 -28.27 -8.81 -10.10
CA PHE A 49 -26.99 -9.48 -9.94
C PHE A 49 -25.84 -8.70 -10.60
N ILE A 50 -26.01 -8.24 -11.84
CA ILE A 50 -25.01 -7.42 -12.55
C ILE A 50 -24.75 -6.12 -11.79
N HIS A 51 -25.80 -5.49 -11.26
CA HIS A 51 -25.66 -4.26 -10.47
C HIS A 51 -24.87 -4.51 -9.18
N SER A 52 -25.25 -5.52 -8.40
CA SER A 52 -24.54 -5.92 -7.17
C SER A 52 -23.08 -6.29 -7.44
N GLN A 53 -22.81 -7.02 -8.52
CA GLN A 53 -21.45 -7.40 -8.91
C GLN A 53 -20.60 -6.19 -9.34
N ARG A 54 -21.18 -5.23 -10.06
CA ARG A 54 -20.51 -3.96 -10.40
C ARG A 54 -20.26 -3.10 -9.17
N GLU A 55 -21.21 -3.04 -8.25
CA GLU A 55 -21.06 -2.28 -7.00
C GLU A 55 -19.97 -2.87 -6.10
N THR A 56 -19.98 -4.17 -5.89
CA THR A 56 -18.94 -4.88 -5.12
C THR A 56 -17.57 -4.74 -5.77
N ARG A 57 -17.46 -4.88 -7.11
CA ARG A 57 -16.20 -4.62 -7.83
C ARG A 57 -15.74 -3.18 -7.66
N ARG A 58 -16.61 -2.18 -7.87
CA ARG A 58 -16.26 -0.76 -7.70
C ARG A 58 -15.87 -0.43 -6.25
N ALA A 59 -16.54 -1.03 -5.26
CA ALA A 59 -16.19 -0.86 -3.85
C ALA A 59 -14.80 -1.44 -3.56
N ASN A 60 -14.52 -2.65 -4.06
CA ASN A 60 -13.22 -3.31 -3.91
C ASN A 60 -12.10 -2.54 -4.65
N GLU A 61 -12.36 -2.04 -5.86
CA GLU A 61 -11.41 -1.21 -6.61
C GLU A 61 -11.09 0.07 -5.85
N ARG A 62 -12.09 0.82 -5.39
CA ARG A 62 -11.87 2.03 -4.56
C ARG A 62 -11.10 1.71 -3.28
N ARG A 63 -11.42 0.60 -2.61
CA ARG A 63 -10.68 0.15 -1.43
C ARG A 63 -9.23 -0.17 -1.75
N SER A 64 -8.97 -0.87 -2.86
CA SER A 64 -7.61 -1.21 -3.29
C SER A 64 -6.81 0.02 -3.73
N GLU A 65 -7.45 0.98 -4.40
CA GLU A 65 -6.81 2.24 -4.79
C GLU A 65 -6.39 3.06 -3.57
N ARG A 66 -7.29 3.19 -2.58
CA ARG A 66 -6.98 3.84 -1.30
C ARG A 66 -5.83 3.15 -0.57
N GLU A 67 -5.89 1.82 -0.46
CA GLU A 67 -4.81 1.04 0.17
C GLU A 67 -3.46 1.27 -0.54
N ARG A 68 -3.46 1.28 -1.87
CA ARG A 68 -2.24 1.54 -2.66
C ARG A 68 -1.74 2.96 -2.47
N GLN A 69 -2.63 3.95 -2.37
CA GLN A 69 -2.25 5.34 -2.10
C GLN A 69 -1.59 5.44 -0.72
N LEU A 70 -2.20 4.86 0.32
CA LEU A 70 -1.64 4.83 1.67
C LEU A 70 -0.28 4.13 1.75
N TYR A 71 -0.10 3.01 1.05
CA TYR A 71 1.20 2.37 1.01
C TYR A 71 2.27 3.24 0.33
N ARG A 72 1.90 4.06 -0.66
CA ARG A 72 2.80 5.01 -1.29
C ARG A 72 3.19 6.16 -0.34
N THR A 73 2.22 6.73 0.39
CA THR A 73 2.47 7.86 1.30
C THR A 73 3.31 7.43 2.52
N ILE A 74 3.05 6.23 3.04
CA ILE A 74 3.70 5.70 4.24
C ILE A 74 5.03 4.99 3.94
N GLY A 75 5.33 4.75 2.65
CA GLY A 75 6.49 3.95 2.24
C GLY A 75 6.43 2.54 2.83
N HIS A 76 5.24 1.93 2.84
CA HIS A 76 5.04 0.58 3.32
C HIS A 76 5.14 -0.41 2.16
N ASP A 77 6.25 -1.15 2.09
CA ASP A 77 6.37 -2.27 1.18
C ASP A 77 5.58 -3.45 1.72
N ALA A 78 4.38 -3.69 1.16
CA ALA A 78 3.54 -4.86 1.46
C ALA A 78 4.23 -6.22 1.18
N SER A 79 5.48 -6.21 0.71
CA SER A 79 6.31 -7.38 0.43
C SER A 79 7.20 -7.81 1.62
N GLU A 80 7.44 -6.96 2.61
CA GLU A 80 8.35 -7.28 3.73
C GLU A 80 7.67 -7.97 4.91
N GLY A 81 6.35 -7.92 4.96
CA GLY A 81 5.54 -8.48 6.03
C GLY A 81 4.37 -9.28 5.49
N GLY A 82 4.16 -10.49 6.00
CA GLY A 82 3.01 -11.33 5.63
C GLY A 82 1.64 -10.66 5.92
N ASP A 83 0.56 -11.43 5.79
CA ASP A 83 -0.83 -10.93 5.93
C ASP A 83 -1.12 -10.13 7.21
N THR A 84 -0.38 -10.38 8.29
CA THR A 84 -0.49 -9.67 9.57
C THR A 84 0.01 -8.23 9.55
N LEU A 85 0.82 -7.86 8.56
CA LEU A 85 1.39 -6.52 8.38
C LEU A 85 0.68 -5.70 7.29
N ARG A 86 -0.32 -6.28 6.60
CA ARG A 86 -1.21 -5.50 5.74
C ARG A 86 -2.08 -4.60 6.60
N LEU A 87 -2.14 -3.31 6.28
CA LEU A 87 -2.93 -2.36 7.04
C LEU A 87 -4.41 -2.61 6.77
N LYS A 88 -5.17 -2.87 7.83
CA LYS A 88 -6.63 -3.01 7.70
C LYS A 88 -7.26 -1.64 7.55
N LEU A 89 -7.74 -1.32 6.34
CA LEU A 89 -8.41 -0.04 6.05
C LEU A 89 -9.58 0.24 6.99
N GLU A 90 -10.31 -0.78 7.44
CA GLU A 90 -11.42 -0.62 8.39
C GLU A 90 -10.96 -0.02 9.73
N LEU A 91 -9.76 -0.35 10.19
CA LEU A 91 -9.20 0.20 11.43
C LEU A 91 -8.72 1.64 11.23
N VAL A 92 -8.25 1.96 10.03
CA VAL A 92 -7.91 3.33 9.64
C VAL A 92 -9.18 4.18 9.59
N ASP A 93 -10.25 3.67 8.98
CA ASP A 93 -11.56 4.33 8.92
C ASP A 93 -12.10 4.61 10.34
N GLN A 94 -12.01 3.63 11.24
CA GLN A 94 -12.39 3.81 12.65
C GLN A 94 -11.56 4.90 13.35
N LEU A 95 -10.25 4.95 13.14
CA LEU A 95 -9.40 6.01 13.70
C LEU A 95 -9.71 7.38 13.07
N MET A 96 -10.09 7.42 11.80
CA MET A 96 -10.56 8.63 11.14
C MET A 96 -11.89 9.13 11.70
N GLU A 97 -12.82 8.23 12.01
CA GLU A 97 -14.08 8.57 12.70
C GLU A 97 -13.82 9.18 14.08
N MET A 98 -12.75 8.75 14.75
CA MET A 98 -12.28 9.35 16.02
C MET A 98 -11.56 10.70 15.86
N GLY A 99 -11.34 11.16 14.61
CA GLY A 99 -10.76 12.47 14.31
C GLY A 99 -9.26 12.47 14.05
N TYR A 100 -8.61 11.31 13.96
CA TYR A 100 -7.19 11.23 13.60
C TYR A 100 -7.02 11.27 12.07
N PRO A 101 -5.98 11.93 11.54
CA PRO A 101 -5.73 11.91 10.11
C PRO A 101 -5.27 10.52 9.66
N GLU A 102 -5.66 10.16 8.44
CA GLU A 102 -5.48 8.83 7.84
C GLU A 102 -4.02 8.34 7.92
N GLU A 103 -3.07 9.23 7.64
CA GLU A 103 -1.64 8.93 7.59
C GLU A 103 -1.04 8.63 8.97
N LEU A 104 -1.43 9.40 10.00
CA LEU A 104 -0.99 9.14 11.36
C LEU A 104 -1.62 7.85 11.89
N ALA A 105 -2.91 7.63 11.60
CA ALA A 105 -3.61 6.42 11.97
C ALA A 105 -2.94 5.19 11.34
N ALA A 106 -2.61 5.26 10.06
CA ALA A 106 -1.99 4.17 9.33
C ALA A 106 -0.53 3.90 9.80
N LEU A 107 0.25 4.93 10.15
CA LEU A 107 1.56 4.76 10.79
C LEU A 107 1.46 4.16 12.20
N ALA A 108 0.48 4.60 12.99
CA ALA A 108 0.25 4.05 14.32
C ALA A 108 -0.13 2.57 14.24
N LEU A 109 -1.00 2.20 13.29
CA LEU A 109 -1.37 0.82 13.00
C LEU A 109 -0.20 -0.02 12.48
N LYS A 110 0.72 0.59 11.72
CA LYS A 110 1.97 -0.06 11.29
C LYS A 110 2.85 -0.42 12.49
N ARG A 111 2.95 0.47 13.49
CA ARG A 111 3.72 0.20 14.72
C ARG A 111 3.02 -0.74 15.67
N SER A 112 1.69 -0.66 15.77
CA SER A 112 0.88 -1.52 16.65
C SER A 112 0.55 -2.88 16.03
N ALA A 113 1.01 -3.16 14.80
CA ALA A 113 0.72 -4.37 14.04
C ALA A 113 -0.80 -4.67 13.96
N ASN A 114 -1.59 -3.66 13.54
CA ASN A 114 -3.05 -3.73 13.36
C ASN A 114 -3.89 -3.91 14.63
N ASP A 115 -3.42 -3.44 15.80
CA ASP A 115 -4.26 -3.29 16.99
C ASP A 115 -4.71 -1.83 17.16
N ILE A 116 -6.02 -1.61 17.31
CA ILE A 116 -6.63 -0.28 17.52
C ILE A 116 -6.12 0.32 18.84
N ASN A 117 -6.15 -0.46 19.92
CA ASN A 117 -5.78 0.06 21.25
C ASN A 117 -4.29 0.35 21.32
N GLY A 118 -3.47 -0.51 20.71
CA GLY A 118 -2.05 -0.26 20.53
C GLY A 118 -1.78 1.00 19.70
N ALA A 119 -2.54 1.20 18.61
CA ALA A 119 -2.40 2.39 17.76
C ALA A 119 -2.81 3.67 18.51
N LEU A 120 -3.90 3.64 19.28
CA LEU A 120 -4.32 4.79 20.11
C LEU A 120 -3.25 5.15 21.14
N ASN A 121 -2.67 4.16 21.81
CA ASN A 121 -1.60 4.40 22.78
C ASN A 121 -0.33 4.97 22.11
N GLU A 122 0.00 4.53 20.89
CA GLU A 122 1.08 5.10 20.08
C GLU A 122 0.76 6.53 19.61
N LEU A 123 -0.49 6.83 19.24
CA LEU A 123 -0.92 8.18 18.86
C LEU A 123 -0.87 9.15 20.05
N GLU A 124 -1.32 8.72 21.22
CA GLU A 124 -1.34 9.53 22.43
C GLU A 124 0.07 9.77 22.99
N ARG A 125 0.95 8.76 22.98
CA ARG A 125 2.29 8.86 23.57
C ARG A 125 3.34 9.37 22.60
N ASN A 126 3.26 8.96 21.33
CA ASN A 126 4.30 9.17 20.31
C ASN A 126 3.79 9.97 19.10
N GLY A 127 2.69 10.73 19.25
CA GLY A 127 2.10 11.54 18.18
C GLY A 127 3.09 12.49 17.49
N GLU A 128 3.94 13.17 18.26
CA GLU A 128 4.97 14.08 17.69
C GLU A 128 6.08 13.32 16.94
N ALA A 129 6.45 12.13 17.41
CA ALA A 129 7.45 11.29 16.73
C ALA A 129 6.90 10.69 15.42
N LEU A 130 5.59 10.39 15.38
CA LEU A 130 4.90 9.95 14.16
C LEU A 130 4.79 11.09 13.14
N GLN A 131 4.47 12.30 13.59
CA GLN A 131 4.47 13.49 12.74
C GLN A 131 5.86 13.77 12.15
N ALA A 132 6.92 13.60 12.94
CA ALA A 132 8.30 13.72 12.46
C ALA A 132 8.69 12.64 11.44
N GLU A 133 8.13 11.43 11.54
CA GLU A 133 8.31 10.39 10.53
C GLU A 133 7.54 10.69 9.24
N LEU A 134 6.31 11.21 9.32
CA LEU A 134 5.59 11.70 8.13
C LEU A 134 6.38 12.79 7.41
N LEU A 135 6.93 13.75 8.15
CA LEU A 135 7.81 14.77 7.59
C LEU A 135 9.02 14.20 6.83
N ARG A 136 9.47 13.00 7.21
CA ARG A 136 10.62 12.30 6.61
C ARG A 136 10.23 11.43 5.41
N THR A 137 9.04 10.83 5.40
CA THR A 137 8.64 9.84 4.40
C THR A 137 7.81 10.41 3.26
N VAL A 138 7.10 11.52 3.49
CA VAL A 138 6.21 12.11 2.48
C VAL A 138 7.04 12.85 1.42
N LEU A 139 6.96 12.33 0.18
CA LEU A 139 7.48 12.99 -1.02
C LEU A 139 6.55 14.16 -1.38
N VAL A 140 7.12 15.34 -1.61
CA VAL A 140 6.34 16.55 -1.89
C VAL A 140 6.06 16.63 -3.38
N ASP A 141 4.78 16.82 -3.73
CA ASP A 141 4.39 17.11 -5.11
C ASP A 141 4.74 18.56 -5.47
N GLU A 142 5.70 18.71 -6.39
CA GLU A 142 6.18 20.01 -6.87
C GLU A 142 5.07 20.86 -7.48
N GLU A 143 4.06 20.24 -8.11
CA GLU A 143 2.91 20.94 -8.67
C GLU A 143 2.02 21.61 -7.62
N LEU A 144 1.84 20.96 -6.46
CA LEU A 144 1.05 21.52 -5.36
C LEU A 144 1.82 22.61 -4.63
N GLN A 145 3.13 22.44 -4.50
CA GLN A 145 4.01 23.47 -3.97
C GLN A 145 3.94 24.74 -4.83
N ALA A 146 4.02 24.61 -6.17
CA ALA A 146 3.93 25.76 -7.07
C ALA A 146 2.58 26.52 -6.94
N LYS A 147 1.47 25.81 -6.70
CA LYS A 147 0.16 26.44 -6.45
C LYS A 147 0.15 27.23 -5.13
N LEU A 148 0.75 26.70 -4.08
CA LEU A 148 0.88 27.38 -2.79
C LEU A 148 1.83 28.58 -2.85
N GLU A 149 2.91 28.47 -3.62
CA GLU A 149 3.81 29.60 -3.91
C GLU A 149 3.10 30.71 -4.69
N ALA A 150 2.23 30.36 -5.64
CA ALA A 150 1.41 31.33 -6.36
C ALA A 150 0.41 32.07 -5.46
N LEU A 151 -0.03 31.45 -4.35
CA LEU A 151 -0.83 32.11 -3.31
C LEU A 151 -0.01 33.03 -2.40
N GLY A 152 1.32 33.07 -2.54
CA GLY A 152 2.22 33.91 -1.77
C GLY A 152 2.78 33.26 -0.51
N PHE A 153 2.60 31.95 -0.33
CA PHE A 153 3.27 31.21 0.74
C PHE A 153 4.72 30.91 0.34
N GLY A 154 5.67 31.07 1.27
CA GLY A 154 7.08 30.74 1.00
C GLY A 154 7.26 29.25 0.73
N GLY A 155 8.13 28.90 -0.24
CA GLY A 155 8.30 27.51 -0.68
C GLY A 155 8.65 26.52 0.43
N GLN A 156 9.48 26.91 1.40
CA GLN A 156 9.81 26.07 2.57
C GLN A 156 8.59 25.83 3.47
N VAL A 157 7.76 26.85 3.68
CA VAL A 157 6.54 26.78 4.51
C VAL A 157 5.49 25.93 3.81
N ALA A 158 5.34 26.11 2.49
CA ALA A 158 4.48 25.28 1.65
C ALA A 158 4.93 23.81 1.66
N GLN A 159 6.23 23.56 1.56
CA GLN A 159 6.80 22.22 1.62
C GLN A 159 6.53 21.55 2.97
N VAL A 160 6.73 22.25 4.08
CA VAL A 160 6.46 21.72 5.43
C VAL A 160 4.96 21.48 5.63
N ALA A 161 4.10 22.38 5.19
CA ALA A 161 2.66 22.20 5.29
C ALA A 161 2.15 21.02 4.46
N LEU A 162 2.64 20.84 3.22
CA LEU A 162 2.31 19.69 2.38
C LEU A 162 2.81 18.39 3.01
N LYS A 163 3.99 18.38 3.63
CA LYS A 163 4.49 17.21 4.36
C LYS A 163 3.66 16.87 5.60
N LEU A 164 3.21 17.88 6.34
CA LEU A 164 2.35 17.69 7.51
C LEU A 164 0.95 17.20 7.14
N THR A 165 0.44 17.64 6.00
CA THR A 165 -0.92 17.33 5.52
C THR A 165 -0.94 16.26 4.44
N ALA A 166 0.20 15.59 4.22
CA ALA A 166 0.38 14.52 3.25
C ALA A 166 -0.17 14.84 1.84
N ASN A 167 0.26 15.97 1.29
CA ASN A 167 -0.08 16.44 -0.05
C ASN A 167 -1.57 16.77 -0.28
N ASP A 168 -2.39 16.92 0.77
CA ASP A 168 -3.74 17.49 0.64
C ASP A 168 -3.67 19.02 0.50
N TYR A 169 -3.90 19.57 -0.69
CA TYR A 169 -3.84 21.02 -0.94
C TYR A 169 -4.80 21.85 -0.07
N ASP A 170 -6.07 21.43 0.04
CA ASP A 170 -7.06 22.17 0.81
C ASP A 170 -6.76 22.14 2.32
N ARG A 171 -6.20 21.04 2.81
CA ARG A 171 -5.77 20.95 4.21
C ARG A 171 -4.50 21.75 4.45
N ALA A 172 -3.54 21.70 3.52
CA ALA A 172 -2.31 22.48 3.59
C ALA A 172 -2.60 23.99 3.62
N THR A 173 -3.49 24.48 2.74
CA THR A 173 -3.88 25.89 2.70
C THR A 173 -4.59 26.31 3.98
N ASN A 174 -5.53 25.51 4.49
CA ASN A 174 -6.20 25.79 5.76
C ASN A 174 -5.23 25.77 6.96
N TYR A 175 -4.27 24.83 6.98
CA TYR A 175 -3.24 24.76 8.00
C TYR A 175 -2.32 25.99 7.95
N LEU A 176 -1.92 26.43 6.76
CA LEU A 176 -1.13 27.64 6.59
C LEU A 176 -1.93 28.89 6.98
N LEU A 177 -3.20 28.98 6.60
CA LEU A 177 -4.01 30.15 6.93
C LEU A 177 -4.24 30.29 8.45
N THR A 178 -4.41 29.17 9.15
CA THR A 178 -4.56 29.18 10.61
C THR A 178 -3.25 29.51 11.33
N ASN A 179 -2.10 29.03 10.81
CA ASN A 179 -0.79 29.21 11.44
C ASN A 179 -0.02 30.46 10.98
N VAL A 180 -0.43 31.09 9.87
CA VAL A 180 0.11 32.35 9.35
C VAL A 180 -0.84 33.47 9.75
N GLN A 181 -0.86 33.81 11.03
CA GLN A 181 -1.54 35.01 11.51
C GLN A 181 -0.51 36.12 11.68
N ASN A 182 -0.61 37.16 10.82
CA ASN A 182 0.17 38.40 10.90
C ASN A 182 1.70 38.24 10.77
N GLY A 183 2.16 37.38 9.85
CA GLY A 183 3.59 37.23 9.54
C GLY A 183 4.41 36.52 10.62
N ARG A 184 3.77 36.01 11.67
CA ARG A 184 4.38 35.10 12.65
C ARG A 184 3.88 33.69 12.37
N TYR A 185 4.80 32.82 11.97
CA TYR A 185 4.56 31.39 11.91
C TYR A 185 4.38 30.85 13.33
N SER A 186 3.41 29.96 13.55
CA SER A 186 3.25 29.29 14.85
C SER A 186 4.52 28.52 15.25
N GLU A 187 4.76 28.38 16.56
CA GLU A 187 5.97 27.70 17.05
C GLU A 187 6.09 26.26 16.55
N GLY A 188 4.97 25.56 16.34
CA GLY A 188 4.96 24.21 15.77
C GLY A 188 5.44 24.19 14.32
N LEU A 189 5.00 25.17 13.52
CA LEU A 189 5.44 25.32 12.13
C LEU A 189 6.92 25.72 12.08
N GLN A 190 7.35 26.65 12.94
CA GLN A 190 8.76 27.05 13.04
C GLN A 190 9.68 25.88 13.43
N ARG A 191 9.29 25.07 14.43
CA ARG A 191 10.05 23.86 14.78
C ARG A 191 10.11 22.86 13.63
N ALA A 192 9.02 22.69 12.87
CA ALA A 192 9.00 21.80 11.72
C ALA A 192 9.91 22.31 10.58
N ILE A 193 9.95 23.64 10.35
CA ILE A 193 10.91 24.27 9.43
C ILE A 193 12.34 24.01 9.90
N ASP A 194 12.66 24.25 11.17
CA ASP A 194 14.01 24.04 11.73
C ASP A 194 14.47 22.57 11.60
N VAL A 195 13.57 21.60 11.79
CA VAL A 195 13.85 20.17 11.59
C VAL A 195 14.17 19.88 10.12
N LEU A 196 13.44 20.50 9.19
CA LEU A 196 13.66 20.34 7.76
C LEU A 196 14.98 21.00 7.31
N GLU A 197 15.31 22.18 7.82
CA GLU A 197 16.56 22.89 7.53
C GLU A 197 17.78 22.12 8.05
N ARG A 198 17.68 21.49 9.23
CA ARG A 198 18.73 20.61 9.76
C ARG A 198 18.97 19.39 8.87
N GLN A 199 17.95 18.87 8.20
CA GLN A 199 18.09 17.78 7.23
C GLN A 199 18.65 18.24 5.88
N GLY A 200 18.22 19.41 5.37
CA GLY A 200 18.81 20.01 4.17
C GLY A 200 20.30 20.29 4.35
N SER A 201 20.68 20.77 5.54
CA SER A 201 22.06 21.08 5.90
C SER A 201 22.94 19.83 6.03
N SER A 202 22.43 18.72 6.57
CA SER A 202 23.19 17.46 6.72
C SER A 202 23.46 16.75 5.39
N SER A 203 22.63 16.98 4.37
CA SER A 203 22.90 16.54 3.00
C SER A 203 23.99 17.36 2.28
N SER A 204 24.28 18.58 2.77
CA SER A 204 25.28 19.50 2.19
C SER A 204 26.64 19.50 2.92
N SER A 205 26.75 18.87 4.10
CA SER A 205 27.95 18.92 4.94
C SER A 205 28.86 17.68 4.86
N SER A 206 28.60 16.72 3.98
CA SER A 206 29.44 15.52 3.77
C SER A 206 30.60 15.73 2.79
N SER A 207 31.04 16.98 2.59
CA SER A 207 32.22 17.32 1.79
C SER A 207 33.02 18.44 2.45
N ARG A 208 33.78 18.12 3.50
CA ARG A 208 35.02 18.84 3.83
C ARG A 208 35.94 17.99 4.70
N LYS A 209 37.13 17.79 4.14
CA LYS A 209 38.23 16.95 4.58
C LYS A 209 39.21 17.79 5.40
N GLY A 210 39.59 17.29 6.58
CA GLY A 210 40.93 17.44 7.21
C GLY A 210 41.30 18.76 7.88
N SER A 211 41.79 18.67 9.14
CA SER A 211 43.07 19.23 9.65
C SER A 211 43.05 19.30 11.19
N VAL A 212 43.65 18.35 11.93
CA VAL A 212 44.99 18.38 12.61
C VAL A 212 45.22 19.52 13.62
N SER A 213 45.52 19.15 14.89
CA SER A 213 46.58 19.66 15.84
C SER A 213 46.12 19.42 17.31
N GLU A 214 46.76 18.54 18.11
CA GLU A 214 47.91 18.76 19.05
C GLU A 214 47.68 19.92 20.05
N GLY A 215 47.88 19.84 21.37
CA GLY A 215 48.43 18.86 22.32
C GLY A 215 48.60 19.54 23.70
N THR A 216 48.98 18.75 24.71
CA THR A 216 49.61 19.11 26.00
C THR A 216 48.80 19.00 27.31
N ASP A 217 49.45 18.26 28.21
CA ASP A 217 49.16 17.74 29.54
C ASP A 217 48.77 18.73 30.66
N GLN A 218 48.03 18.23 31.66
CA GLN A 218 48.46 18.21 33.07
C GLN A 218 47.51 17.42 34.00
N GLN A 219 48.09 16.45 34.70
CA GLN A 219 47.59 15.79 35.93
C GLN A 219 47.75 16.74 37.14
N PRO A 220 47.04 16.59 38.30
CA PRO A 220 47.21 15.40 39.16
C PRO A 220 45.99 14.90 40.00
N ALA A 221 46.12 13.62 40.41
CA ALA A 221 45.70 12.93 41.65
C ALA A 221 44.34 13.18 42.35
N ALA A 222 43.52 12.14 42.50
CA ALA A 222 43.39 11.34 43.74
C ALA A 222 42.11 10.44 43.79
N ALA A 223 42.30 9.22 44.30
CA ALA A 223 41.39 8.37 45.07
C ALA A 223 40.15 7.65 44.44
N ALA A 224 40.25 6.31 44.53
CA ALA A 224 39.26 5.32 45.00
C ALA A 224 38.32 4.58 44.01
N SER A 225 38.56 3.25 44.00
CA SER A 225 37.63 2.11 44.05
C SER A 225 36.90 1.54 42.81
N ASP A 226 37.25 0.26 42.60
CA ASP A 226 36.39 -0.91 42.31
C ASP A 226 35.97 -1.31 40.87
N GLN A 227 36.57 -2.45 40.47
CA GLN A 227 36.00 -3.65 39.81
C GLN A 227 35.55 -3.64 38.31
N GLN A 228 36.30 -4.44 37.54
CA GLN A 228 36.11 -4.98 36.17
C GLN A 228 34.95 -6.01 36.05
N PRO A 229 34.67 -6.67 34.89
CA PRO A 229 35.15 -6.48 33.49
C PRO A 229 34.06 -6.47 32.38
N SER A 230 34.35 -5.76 31.29
CA SER A 230 33.70 -5.89 29.99
C SER A 230 34.30 -7.04 29.17
N THR A 231 33.47 -7.87 28.51
CA THR A 231 33.95 -8.87 27.55
C THR A 231 33.89 -8.31 26.13
N SER A 232 35.07 -8.14 25.54
CA SER A 232 35.25 -7.78 24.13
C SER A 232 35.15 -9.03 23.25
N LYS A 233 34.40 -8.94 22.15
CA LYS A 233 34.69 -9.73 20.93
C LYS A 233 34.72 -8.78 19.73
N ARG A 234 35.96 -8.42 19.38
CA ARG A 234 36.41 -7.75 18.17
C ARG A 234 37.02 -8.84 17.28
N THR A 235 36.49 -9.03 16.08
CA THR A 235 37.17 -9.73 14.97
C THR A 235 36.87 -8.92 13.70
N THR A 236 37.75 -7.98 13.33
CA THR A 236 38.76 -8.14 12.25
C THR A 236 38.15 -8.41 10.88
N SER A 237 37.93 -7.31 10.14
CA SER A 237 37.67 -7.26 8.71
C SER A 237 38.83 -7.85 7.91
N THR A 238 38.53 -8.84 7.07
CA THR A 238 39.42 -9.37 6.02
C THR A 238 38.79 -9.07 4.67
N SER A 239 39.59 -8.47 3.79
CA SER A 239 39.23 -7.84 2.53
C SER A 239 39.43 -8.80 1.34
N SER A 240 38.51 -9.74 1.14
CA SER A 240 38.59 -10.68 -0.01
C SER A 240 37.24 -11.17 -0.58
N ASP A 241 36.10 -10.54 -0.29
CA ASP A 241 34.77 -11.09 -0.63
C ASP A 241 33.99 -10.36 -1.74
N THR A 242 34.62 -9.47 -2.51
CA THR A 242 33.89 -8.70 -3.54
C THR A 242 33.27 -9.57 -4.64
N SER A 243 33.89 -10.71 -5.00
CA SER A 243 33.36 -11.62 -6.03
C SER A 243 32.21 -12.51 -5.52
N ALA A 244 32.26 -12.92 -4.25
CA ALA A 244 31.20 -13.70 -3.62
C ALA A 244 29.94 -12.87 -3.36
N ASP A 245 30.12 -11.60 -2.99
CA ASP A 245 29.01 -10.65 -2.84
C ASP A 245 28.37 -10.26 -4.18
N GLU A 246 29.16 -10.13 -5.25
CA GLU A 246 28.63 -9.89 -6.60
C GLU A 246 27.81 -11.08 -7.13
N ALA A 247 28.28 -12.32 -6.91
CA ALA A 247 27.56 -13.52 -7.28
C ALA A 247 26.23 -13.65 -6.52
N LYS A 248 26.23 -13.43 -5.19
CA LYS A 248 25.00 -13.40 -4.39
C LYS A 248 24.05 -12.27 -4.81
N ARG A 249 24.58 -11.10 -5.19
CA ARG A 249 23.77 -9.96 -5.65
C ARG A 249 23.13 -10.25 -7.01
N GLN A 250 23.83 -10.91 -7.93
CA GLN A 250 23.27 -11.35 -9.21
C GLN A 250 22.21 -12.42 -9.04
N GLU A 251 22.41 -13.38 -8.14
CA GLU A 251 21.41 -14.42 -7.86
C GLU A 251 20.13 -13.81 -7.24
N ARG A 252 20.26 -12.84 -6.33
CA ARG A 252 19.12 -12.09 -5.78
C ARG A 252 18.39 -11.29 -6.85
N LYS A 253 19.11 -10.67 -7.80
CA LYS A 253 18.50 -9.97 -8.95
C LYS A 253 17.72 -10.93 -9.84
N ARG A 254 18.32 -12.06 -10.23
CA ARG A 254 17.64 -13.09 -11.03
C ARG A 254 16.42 -13.68 -10.32
N LYS A 255 16.52 -13.93 -9.02
CA LYS A 255 15.36 -14.37 -8.21
C LYS A 255 14.27 -13.31 -8.17
N LYS A 256 14.61 -12.02 -8.01
CA LYS A 256 13.65 -10.92 -8.05
C LYS A 256 12.98 -10.78 -9.42
N GLU A 257 13.76 -10.84 -10.50
CA GLU A 257 13.25 -10.79 -11.88
C GLU A 257 12.34 -11.99 -12.20
N MET A 258 12.71 -13.18 -11.75
CA MET A 258 11.89 -14.38 -11.88
C MET A 258 10.59 -14.25 -11.07
N LEU A 259 10.67 -13.73 -9.84
CA LEU A 259 9.50 -13.51 -9.00
C LEU A 259 8.56 -12.45 -9.61
N ASP A 260 9.12 -11.41 -10.22
CA ASP A 260 8.37 -10.35 -10.88
C ASP A 260 7.70 -10.86 -12.17
N LEU A 261 8.38 -11.71 -12.95
CA LEU A 261 7.81 -12.38 -14.09
C LEU A 261 6.69 -13.37 -13.68
N LEU A 262 6.92 -14.12 -12.60
CA LEU A 262 5.92 -15.04 -12.03
C LEU A 262 4.73 -14.27 -11.48
N PHE A 263 4.96 -13.15 -10.80
CA PHE A 263 3.90 -12.29 -10.28
C PHE A 263 3.15 -11.58 -11.42
N LYS A 264 3.83 -11.18 -12.49
CA LYS A 264 3.19 -10.57 -13.66
C LYS A 264 2.33 -11.58 -14.41
N SER A 265 2.82 -12.79 -14.65
CA SER A 265 2.03 -13.87 -15.27
C SER A 265 0.88 -14.31 -14.36
N PHE A 266 1.14 -14.56 -13.08
CA PHE A 266 0.12 -14.94 -12.10
C PHE A 266 -0.93 -13.85 -11.87
N SER A 267 -0.52 -12.58 -11.79
CA SER A 267 -1.45 -11.47 -11.68
C SER A 267 -2.18 -11.21 -12.99
N GLN A 268 -1.60 -11.53 -14.14
CA GLN A 268 -2.31 -11.49 -15.42
C GLN A 268 -3.37 -12.59 -15.46
N ASP A 269 -3.07 -13.82 -15.02
CA ASP A 269 -4.04 -14.93 -14.95
C ASP A 269 -5.16 -14.68 -13.92
N ILE A 270 -4.84 -14.10 -12.76
CA ILE A 270 -5.84 -13.69 -11.76
C ILE A 270 -6.66 -12.50 -12.25
N ARG A 271 -6.02 -11.51 -12.88
CA ARG A 271 -6.71 -10.31 -13.39
C ARG A 271 -7.57 -10.63 -14.60
N THR A 272 -7.18 -11.61 -15.42
CA THR A 272 -7.99 -11.96 -16.56
C THR A 272 -9.35 -12.42 -16.09
N THR A 273 -9.47 -13.22 -15.02
CA THR A 273 -10.75 -13.90 -14.84
C THR A 273 -10.91 -14.62 -13.50
N ALA A 274 -11.31 -13.88 -12.46
CA ALA A 274 -12.01 -14.50 -11.33
C ALA A 274 -13.25 -15.28 -11.81
N ASP A 275 -13.88 -14.86 -12.92
CA ASP A 275 -15.12 -15.45 -13.45
C ASP A 275 -14.96 -16.17 -14.83
N ALA A 276 -13.74 -16.40 -15.34
CA ALA A 276 -13.48 -17.13 -16.63
C ALA A 276 -14.10 -18.50 -16.58
N HIS A 277 -13.88 -19.15 -15.45
CA HIS A 277 -14.32 -20.50 -15.20
C HIS A 277 -15.86 -20.59 -15.20
N LEU A 278 -16.55 -19.45 -15.10
CA LEU A 278 -18.00 -19.32 -15.23
C LEU A 278 -18.45 -18.92 -16.65
N ASP A 279 -17.52 -18.62 -17.56
CA ASP A 279 -17.75 -18.26 -18.97
C ASP A 279 -17.26 -19.37 -19.93
N LEU A 280 -17.25 -20.64 -19.49
CA LEU A 280 -17.07 -21.74 -20.43
C LEU A 280 -18.30 -21.78 -21.37
N PRO A 281 -18.08 -21.80 -22.70
CA PRO A 281 -19.16 -21.97 -23.65
C PRO A 281 -19.77 -23.36 -23.49
N LEU A 282 -21.10 -23.44 -23.60
CA LEU A 282 -21.88 -24.68 -23.46
C LEU A 282 -21.37 -25.80 -24.38
N ASP A 283 -20.83 -25.45 -25.55
CA ASP A 283 -20.25 -26.40 -26.51
C ASP A 283 -19.02 -27.12 -25.95
N GLU A 284 -18.18 -26.42 -25.20
CA GLU A 284 -17.00 -27.01 -24.56
C GLU A 284 -17.41 -27.92 -23.40
N GLU A 285 -18.36 -27.49 -22.58
CA GLU A 285 -18.91 -28.28 -21.46
C GLU A 285 -19.61 -29.56 -21.96
N MET A 286 -20.41 -29.45 -23.03
CA MET A 286 -21.04 -30.59 -23.69
C MET A 286 -19.99 -31.54 -24.29
N SER A 287 -18.95 -31.01 -24.94
CA SER A 287 -17.88 -31.83 -25.52
C SER A 287 -17.11 -32.61 -24.46
N LEU A 288 -16.85 -31.99 -23.29
CA LEU A 288 -16.16 -32.63 -22.17
C LEU A 288 -17.01 -33.76 -21.57
N LEU A 289 -18.32 -33.56 -21.44
CA LEU A 289 -19.23 -34.60 -20.99
C LEU A 289 -19.39 -35.74 -21.99
N GLU A 290 -19.44 -35.45 -23.30
CA GLU A 290 -19.45 -36.47 -24.34
C GLU A 290 -18.14 -37.27 -24.36
N GLN A 291 -17.00 -36.61 -24.18
CA GLN A 291 -15.70 -37.27 -24.04
C GLN A 291 -15.66 -38.15 -22.79
N TYR A 292 -16.19 -37.67 -21.67
CA TYR A 292 -16.28 -38.42 -20.43
C TYR A 292 -17.24 -39.63 -20.55
N LYS A 293 -18.37 -39.44 -21.23
CA LYS A 293 -19.34 -40.50 -21.55
C LYS A 293 -18.72 -41.58 -22.44
N LYS A 294 -17.93 -41.19 -23.44
CA LYS A 294 -17.15 -42.11 -24.29
C LYS A 294 -16.08 -42.88 -23.52
N LEU A 295 -15.36 -42.23 -22.60
CA LEU A 295 -14.34 -42.87 -21.76
C LEU A 295 -14.91 -43.90 -20.79
N LEU A 296 -16.15 -43.73 -20.34
CA LEU A 296 -16.87 -44.71 -19.52
C LEU A 296 -17.54 -45.85 -20.33
N GLY A 297 -17.45 -45.84 -21.66
CA GLY A 297 -17.93 -46.93 -22.51
C GLY A 297 -19.46 -47.08 -22.54
N MET A 298 -20.20 -46.00 -22.31
CA MET A 298 -21.66 -46.00 -22.34
C MET A 298 -22.13 -45.02 -23.40
N GLU A 299 -22.49 -45.53 -24.59
CA GLU A 299 -23.21 -44.77 -25.62
C GLU A 299 -24.59 -44.32 -25.15
#